data_AF-A0A3A8Q5Y1-F1
#
_entry.id   AF-A0A3A8Q5Y1-F1
#
_cell.length_a   1.000
_cell.length_b   1.000
_cell.length_c   1.000
_cell.angle_alpha   90.00
_cell.angle_beta   90.00
_cell.angle_gamma   90.00
#
_symmetry.space_group_name_H-M   'P 1'
#
loop_
_entity.id
_entity.type
_entity.pdbx_description
1 polymer ?
#
loop_
_entity_poly.entity_id
_entity_poly.type
_entity_poly.pdbx_seq_one_letter_code
_entity_poly.pdbx_strand_id
1 'polypeptide(L)'
;MRHTRWAAVLKLALVLGTLGFSQAAQAQNVFDPRVFNWLFYLNNNADLMRAGYRTPQQAMNHWQASGIREGRQAVSSFHTRQYLDLHADVRAAYGAGNYTGALNHYLTYGANEGRKGHYPGGYGRWTVENDIIRISASTRTAGAIDSLMWNGREFINSYDHGRQLQTAVIIDNYGECYNPTQAGSGNDGLASTTTSVLEGVYTETSRLAVQNLPAYWLAAGQAHPFPSGNCVRAVNTTNVSDYRMNTDVRVGFGGIRHAIEFITAVQLPRYASAFQLEGPTAYLSGEFSSFYAMNFATGGLIAQSPANTEQDEPVIISLPDGSAALGVWSPNLPDGGTASRYARFSFIDGGNPANSTTKWSAVFRRTGLAPGTYSFRSFLFVGSLENVRVAMLQVRNQFLTGQAH
;
A
#
# COMPACT_ATOMS: atom_id res chain seq x y z
N MET A 1 44.43 -75.58 -12.39
CA MET A 1 45.70 -75.74 -13.15
C MET A 1 45.53 -75.13 -14.53
N ARG A 2 46.47 -74.25 -14.92
CA ARG A 2 46.91 -73.82 -16.27
C ARG A 2 45.82 -73.49 -17.32
N HIS A 3 45.53 -72.22 -17.57
CA HIS A 3 46.20 -71.30 -18.52
C HIS A 3 46.03 -71.65 -20.01
N THR A 4 45.30 -70.79 -20.72
CA THR A 4 45.74 -70.26 -22.03
C THR A 4 45.15 -68.87 -22.25
N ARG A 5 46.05 -67.90 -22.43
CA ARG A 5 45.78 -66.51 -22.84
C ARG A 5 45.88 -66.44 -24.37
N TRP A 6 44.97 -65.70 -25.01
CA TRP A 6 45.26 -65.02 -26.26
C TRP A 6 44.81 -63.56 -26.12
N ALA A 7 45.71 -62.66 -26.50
CA ALA A 7 45.60 -61.22 -26.37
C ALA A 7 44.86 -60.61 -27.57
N ALA A 8 44.06 -59.58 -27.31
CA ALA A 8 43.77 -58.52 -28.27
C ALA A 8 43.66 -57.18 -27.53
N VAL A 9 44.21 -56.16 -28.15
CA VAL A 9 44.68 -54.87 -27.61
C VAL A 9 43.69 -53.75 -27.94
N LEU A 10 43.51 -52.81 -26.99
CA LEU A 10 43.03 -51.42 -27.08
C LEU A 10 41.82 -51.09 -28.00
N LYS A 11 40.77 -50.49 -27.40
CA LYS A 11 40.53 -49.04 -27.49
C LYS A 11 39.51 -48.57 -26.44
N LEU A 12 39.98 -47.64 -25.62
CA LEU A 12 39.21 -46.83 -24.71
C LEU A 12 38.31 -45.89 -25.53
N ALA A 13 37.00 -45.94 -25.35
CA ALA A 13 36.08 -44.87 -25.73
C ALA A 13 35.14 -44.62 -24.56
N LEU A 14 35.54 -43.66 -23.73
CA LEU A 14 34.74 -43.07 -22.68
C LEU A 14 33.60 -42.28 -23.35
N VAL A 15 32.40 -42.84 -23.41
CA VAL A 15 31.21 -42.06 -23.78
C VAL A 15 30.61 -41.49 -22.50
N LEU A 16 31.09 -40.31 -22.13
CA LEU A 16 30.36 -39.38 -21.28
C LEU A 16 29.16 -38.90 -22.10
N GLY A 17 28.01 -39.55 -21.92
CA GLY A 17 26.73 -39.05 -22.43
C GLY A 17 26.32 -37.80 -21.67
N THR A 18 26.67 -36.63 -22.19
CA THR A 18 26.12 -35.35 -21.74
C THR A 18 24.64 -35.26 -22.10
N LEU A 19 23.85 -34.95 -21.07
CA LEU A 19 22.44 -34.56 -21.11
C LEU A 19 22.14 -33.55 -22.22
N GLY A 20 21.12 -33.85 -23.02
CA GLY A 20 20.53 -32.94 -23.99
C GLY A 20 19.03 -32.81 -23.78
N PHE A 21 18.58 -32.51 -22.55
CA PHE A 21 17.25 -31.93 -22.38
C PHE A 21 17.35 -30.45 -22.71
N SER A 22 17.12 -30.08 -23.97
CA SER A 22 16.73 -28.71 -24.27
C SER A 22 15.33 -28.50 -23.68
N GLN A 23 15.23 -28.07 -22.43
CA GLN A 23 14.09 -27.25 -22.05
C GLN A 23 14.23 -25.98 -22.88
N ALA A 24 13.46 -25.88 -23.96
CA ALA A 24 13.08 -24.57 -24.46
C ALA A 24 12.52 -23.83 -23.24
N ALA A 25 13.24 -22.82 -22.76
CA ALA A 25 12.82 -22.02 -21.63
C ALA A 25 11.39 -21.56 -21.95
N GLN A 26 10.40 -22.11 -21.24
CA GLN A 26 9.06 -21.55 -21.29
C GLN A 26 9.23 -20.07 -21.00
N ALA A 27 8.80 -19.21 -21.93
CA ALA A 27 8.80 -17.78 -21.73
C ALA A 27 8.02 -17.54 -20.44
N GLN A 28 8.73 -17.18 -19.37
CA GLN A 28 8.12 -17.03 -18.06
C GLN A 28 7.03 -15.97 -18.15
N ASN A 29 5.94 -16.18 -17.41
CA ASN A 29 4.88 -15.18 -17.35
C ASN A 29 5.39 -13.96 -16.59
N VAL A 30 5.93 -12.97 -17.31
CA VAL A 30 6.42 -11.72 -16.72
C VAL A 30 5.31 -10.87 -16.08
N PHE A 31 4.04 -11.28 -16.24
CA PHE A 31 2.87 -10.69 -15.58
C PHE A 31 2.43 -11.47 -14.34
N ASP A 32 3.25 -12.42 -13.86
CA ASP A 32 3.00 -13.12 -12.60
C ASP A 32 2.88 -12.11 -11.44
N PRO A 33 1.86 -12.25 -10.56
CA PRO A 33 1.60 -11.29 -9.47
C PRO A 33 2.74 -11.20 -8.46
N ARG A 34 3.70 -12.14 -8.46
CA ARG A 34 4.92 -12.07 -7.65
C ARG A 34 5.91 -11.00 -8.12
N VAL A 35 5.79 -10.53 -9.37
CA VAL A 35 6.72 -9.56 -9.98
C VAL A 35 6.03 -8.40 -10.69
N PHE A 36 4.74 -8.49 -11.01
CA PHE A 36 4.02 -7.44 -11.73
C PHE A 36 2.60 -7.20 -11.22
N ASN A 37 2.28 -5.94 -10.95
CA ASN A 37 0.93 -5.43 -10.79
C ASN A 37 0.83 -4.10 -11.56
N TRP A 38 -0.14 -4.00 -12.48
CA TRP A 38 -0.23 -2.87 -13.38
C TRP A 38 -0.44 -1.52 -12.67
N LEU A 39 -1.27 -1.50 -11.62
CA LEU A 39 -1.62 -0.28 -10.90
C LEU A 39 -0.43 0.18 -10.05
N PHE A 40 0.18 -0.74 -9.31
CA PHE A 40 1.44 -0.46 -8.61
C PHE A 40 2.49 0.08 -9.58
N TYR A 41 2.65 -0.56 -10.74
CA TYR A 41 3.63 -0.17 -11.74
C TYR A 41 3.40 1.25 -12.26
N LEU A 42 2.17 1.65 -12.57
CA LEU A 42 1.89 3.03 -12.97
C LEU A 42 2.12 4.02 -11.81
N ASN A 43 1.62 3.72 -10.62
CA ASN A 43 1.73 4.60 -9.45
C ASN A 43 3.19 4.82 -9.02
N ASN A 44 4.04 3.80 -9.17
CA ASN A 44 5.46 3.88 -8.82
C ASN A 44 6.31 4.55 -9.91
N ASN A 45 5.77 4.80 -11.10
CA ASN A 45 6.49 5.33 -12.26
C ASN A 45 5.80 6.57 -12.83
N ALA A 46 6.01 7.70 -12.14
CA ALA A 46 5.44 9.02 -12.45
C ALA A 46 5.67 9.51 -13.88
N ASP A 47 6.77 9.12 -14.52
CA ASP A 47 7.07 9.43 -15.91
C ASP A 47 6.07 8.78 -16.87
N LEU A 48 5.62 7.55 -16.59
CA LEU A 48 4.61 6.86 -17.40
C LEU A 48 3.25 7.54 -17.29
N MET A 49 2.85 7.92 -16.07
CA MET A 49 1.58 8.65 -15.88
C MET A 49 1.58 10.01 -16.58
N ARG A 50 2.72 10.73 -16.56
CA ARG A 50 2.90 11.99 -17.32
C ARG A 50 2.90 11.76 -18.83
N ALA A 51 3.40 10.63 -19.30
CA ALA A 51 3.35 10.21 -20.70
C ALA A 51 1.96 9.68 -21.13
N GLY A 52 0.95 9.70 -20.26
CA GLY A 52 -0.42 9.33 -20.60
C GLY A 52 -0.74 7.84 -20.49
N TYR A 53 0.07 7.05 -19.79
CA TYR A 53 -0.23 5.64 -19.51
C TYR A 53 -1.27 5.57 -18.40
N ARG A 54 -2.48 5.09 -18.72
CA ARG A 54 -3.66 5.08 -17.85
C ARG A 54 -4.31 3.70 -17.66
N THR A 55 -3.96 2.72 -18.50
CA THR A 55 -4.67 1.42 -18.55
C THR A 55 -3.75 0.24 -18.20
N PRO A 56 -4.33 -0.90 -17.76
CA PRO A 56 -3.58 -2.14 -17.55
C PRO A 56 -2.79 -2.57 -18.80
N GLN A 57 -3.39 -2.48 -19.99
CA GLN A 57 -2.75 -2.88 -21.24
C GLN A 57 -1.51 -2.01 -21.54
N GLN A 58 -1.62 -0.70 -21.35
CA GLN A 58 -0.49 0.22 -21.55
C GLN A 58 0.66 -0.09 -20.55
N ALA A 59 0.34 -0.37 -19.30
CA ALA A 59 1.30 -0.75 -18.27
C ALA A 59 2.00 -2.09 -18.62
N MET A 60 1.23 -3.11 -19.01
CA MET A 60 1.75 -4.42 -19.44
C MET A 60 2.67 -4.29 -20.66
N ASN A 61 2.23 -3.53 -21.67
CA ASN A 61 3.04 -3.26 -22.86
C ASN A 61 4.36 -2.60 -22.49
N HIS A 62 4.34 -1.55 -21.65
CA HIS A 62 5.57 -0.88 -21.22
C HIS A 62 6.47 -1.79 -20.37
N TRP A 63 5.90 -2.59 -19.48
CA TRP A 63 6.64 -3.53 -18.64
C TRP A 63 7.44 -4.55 -19.46
N GLN A 64 6.75 -5.23 -20.38
CA GLN A 64 7.36 -6.22 -21.26
C GLN A 64 8.32 -5.58 -22.27
N ALA A 65 7.93 -4.43 -22.83
CA ALA A 65 8.71 -3.75 -23.86
C ALA A 65 9.96 -3.07 -23.30
N SER A 66 9.95 -2.54 -22.07
CA SER A 66 11.05 -1.71 -21.54
C SER A 66 11.29 -1.90 -20.05
N GLY A 67 10.24 -1.93 -19.22
CA GLY A 67 10.32 -1.86 -17.76
C GLY A 67 11.26 -2.89 -17.11
N ILE A 68 11.23 -4.13 -17.60
CA ILE A 68 12.12 -5.20 -17.12
C ILE A 68 13.59 -4.84 -17.42
N ARG A 69 13.90 -4.40 -18.64
CA ARG A 69 15.27 -4.03 -19.05
C ARG A 69 15.77 -2.76 -18.38
N GLU A 70 14.86 -1.88 -17.99
CA GLU A 70 15.18 -0.70 -17.18
C GLU A 70 15.37 -1.04 -15.69
N GLY A 71 14.98 -2.25 -15.26
CA GLY A 71 15.07 -2.68 -13.87
C GLY A 71 14.07 -1.97 -12.97
N ARG A 72 12.92 -1.58 -13.51
CA ARG A 72 11.83 -0.95 -12.76
C ARG A 72 11.19 -1.94 -11.80
N GLN A 73 10.66 -1.41 -10.70
CA GLN A 73 9.85 -2.17 -9.76
C GLN A 73 8.38 -2.13 -10.19
N ALA A 74 7.74 -3.30 -10.25
CA ALA A 74 6.33 -3.43 -10.64
C ALA A 74 5.44 -4.10 -9.58
N VAL A 75 6.00 -4.50 -8.44
CA VAL A 75 5.28 -4.88 -7.21
C VAL A 75 6.13 -4.53 -5.99
N SER A 76 5.51 -4.36 -4.83
CA SER A 76 6.23 -4.07 -3.59
C SER A 76 7.15 -5.20 -3.12
N SER A 77 6.83 -6.45 -3.45
CA SER A 77 7.52 -7.66 -2.97
C SER A 77 8.75 -8.09 -3.77
N PHE A 78 9.05 -7.43 -4.89
CA PHE A 78 10.15 -7.83 -5.74
C PHE A 78 10.75 -6.63 -6.45
N HIS A 79 12.06 -6.46 -6.33
CA HIS A 79 12.81 -5.43 -7.01
C HIS A 79 14.07 -6.05 -7.62
N THR A 80 14.14 -6.16 -8.94
CA THR A 80 15.20 -6.90 -9.62
C THR A 80 16.62 -6.44 -9.28
N ARG A 81 16.85 -5.13 -9.14
CA ARG A 81 18.17 -4.61 -8.70
C ARG A 81 18.53 -5.09 -7.29
N GLN A 82 17.62 -4.94 -6.31
CA GLN A 82 17.82 -5.47 -4.97
C GLN A 82 18.02 -6.99 -4.97
N TYR A 83 17.31 -7.72 -5.81
CA TYR A 83 17.49 -9.17 -5.94
C TYR A 83 18.92 -9.53 -6.39
N LEU A 84 19.49 -8.79 -7.35
CA LEU A 84 20.88 -8.95 -7.75
C LEU A 84 21.87 -8.51 -6.65
N ASP A 85 21.54 -7.51 -5.85
CA ASP A 85 22.37 -7.08 -4.73
C ASP A 85 22.39 -8.11 -3.59
N LEU A 86 21.27 -8.78 -3.34
CA LEU A 86 21.09 -9.78 -2.28
C LEU A 86 21.70 -11.14 -2.63
N HIS A 87 21.70 -11.52 -3.91
CA HIS A 87 22.05 -12.88 -4.34
C HIS A 87 23.27 -12.88 -5.27
N ALA A 88 24.45 -12.94 -4.65
CA ALA A 88 25.73 -12.87 -5.34
C ALA A 88 25.94 -13.97 -6.40
N ASP A 89 25.38 -15.16 -6.18
CA ASP A 89 25.38 -16.28 -7.13
C ASP A 89 24.56 -15.96 -8.38
N VAL A 90 23.36 -15.37 -8.22
CA VAL A 90 22.53 -14.92 -9.34
C VAL A 90 23.21 -13.79 -10.09
N ARG A 91 23.80 -12.84 -9.36
CA ARG A 91 24.57 -11.75 -9.95
C ARG A 91 25.79 -12.25 -10.72
N ALA A 92 26.49 -13.27 -10.22
CA ALA A 92 27.60 -13.90 -10.92
C ALA A 92 27.14 -14.63 -12.20
N ALA A 93 25.98 -15.30 -12.15
CA ALA A 93 25.43 -16.04 -13.28
C ALA A 93 24.91 -15.14 -14.42
N TYR A 94 24.23 -14.05 -14.09
CA TYR A 94 23.54 -13.21 -15.08
C TYR A 94 24.23 -11.85 -15.33
N GLY A 95 25.06 -11.38 -14.41
CA GLY A 95 25.66 -10.05 -14.42
C GLY A 95 24.78 -8.98 -13.76
N ALA A 96 25.41 -7.89 -13.30
CA ALA A 96 24.74 -6.84 -12.52
C ALA A 96 23.68 -6.03 -13.30
N GLY A 97 23.72 -6.05 -14.62
CA GLY A 97 22.78 -5.31 -15.49
C GLY A 97 21.70 -6.19 -16.16
N ASN A 98 21.72 -7.50 -15.94
CA ASN A 98 20.80 -8.41 -16.62
C ASN A 98 19.54 -8.66 -15.80
N TYR A 99 18.65 -7.66 -15.80
CA TYR A 99 17.41 -7.71 -15.05
C TYR A 99 16.42 -8.76 -15.57
N THR A 100 16.37 -9.00 -16.89
CA THR A 100 15.53 -10.07 -17.45
C THR A 100 15.95 -11.43 -16.94
N GLY A 101 17.26 -11.72 -16.92
CA GLY A 101 17.80 -12.97 -16.38
C GLY A 101 17.50 -13.14 -14.89
N ALA A 102 17.72 -12.09 -14.10
CA ALA A 102 17.44 -12.09 -12.67
C ALA A 102 15.95 -12.29 -12.33
N LEU A 103 15.05 -11.63 -13.08
CA LEU A 103 13.61 -11.82 -12.94
C LEU A 103 13.20 -13.25 -13.29
N ASN A 104 13.70 -13.80 -14.40
CA ASN A 104 13.43 -15.18 -14.79
C ASN A 104 13.95 -16.16 -13.74
N HIS A 105 15.13 -15.92 -13.18
CA HIS A 105 15.67 -16.72 -12.08
C HIS A 105 14.75 -16.69 -10.85
N TYR A 106 14.25 -15.52 -10.46
CA TYR A 106 13.32 -15.41 -9.33
C TYR A 106 12.02 -16.19 -9.57
N LEU A 107 11.40 -16.05 -10.76
CA LEU A 107 10.15 -16.75 -11.08
C LEU A 107 10.32 -18.27 -11.17
N THR A 108 11.47 -18.74 -11.64
CA THR A 108 11.75 -20.17 -11.86
C THR A 108 12.20 -20.86 -10.58
N TYR A 109 13.11 -20.23 -9.83
CA TYR A 109 13.79 -20.84 -8.69
C TYR A 109 13.61 -20.01 -7.42
N GLY A 110 13.97 -18.72 -7.47
CA GLY A 110 14.14 -17.90 -6.27
C GLY A 110 12.92 -17.83 -5.35
N ALA A 111 11.72 -17.66 -5.92
CA ALA A 111 10.50 -17.61 -5.14
C ALA A 111 10.22 -18.93 -4.39
N ASN A 112 10.46 -20.08 -5.03
CA ASN A 112 10.26 -21.41 -4.44
C ASN A 112 11.37 -21.77 -3.42
N GLU A 113 12.57 -21.23 -3.62
CA GLU A 113 13.69 -21.34 -2.69
C GLU A 113 13.56 -20.42 -1.46
N GLY A 114 12.52 -19.57 -1.41
CA GLY A 114 12.35 -18.58 -0.33
C GLY A 114 13.35 -17.42 -0.39
N ARG A 115 13.95 -17.16 -1.54
CA ARG A 115 14.87 -16.03 -1.72
C ARG A 115 14.14 -14.70 -1.61
N LYS A 116 14.68 -13.81 -0.79
CA LYS A 116 14.15 -12.44 -0.64
C LYS A 116 14.28 -11.68 -1.95
N GLY A 117 13.16 -11.16 -2.45
CA GLY A 117 13.08 -10.32 -3.66
C GLY A 117 13.39 -8.85 -3.44
N HIS A 118 13.46 -8.42 -2.17
CA HIS A 118 13.74 -7.06 -1.73
C HIS A 118 14.26 -7.08 -0.28
N TYR A 119 14.70 -5.94 0.22
CA TYR A 119 14.99 -5.70 1.64
C TYR A 119 14.38 -4.36 2.10
N PRO A 120 13.94 -4.23 3.38
CA PRO A 120 13.35 -3.00 3.89
C PRO A 120 14.29 -1.79 3.74
N GLY A 121 13.75 -0.66 3.27
CA GLY A 121 14.47 0.59 3.00
C GLY A 121 15.25 0.60 1.68
N GLY A 122 15.39 -0.56 1.02
CA GLY A 122 16.03 -0.66 -0.28
C GLY A 122 15.33 0.25 -1.30
N TYR A 123 16.10 1.15 -1.91
CA TYR A 123 15.60 2.14 -2.87
C TYR A 123 14.43 2.98 -2.33
N GLY A 124 14.43 3.28 -1.02
CA GLY A 124 13.45 4.17 -0.40
C GLY A 124 12.07 3.55 -0.21
N ARG A 125 11.96 2.22 -0.16
CA ARG A 125 10.70 1.51 0.09
C ARG A 125 10.83 0.56 1.28
N TRP A 126 9.88 0.64 2.19
CA TRP A 126 9.75 -0.26 3.35
C TRP A 126 8.51 -1.09 3.18
N THR A 127 8.67 -2.39 3.32
CA THR A 127 7.62 -3.37 3.10
C THR A 127 7.62 -4.32 4.27
N VAL A 128 6.45 -4.48 4.88
CA VAL A 128 6.20 -5.38 6.02
C VAL A 128 5.03 -6.28 5.67
N GLU A 129 5.04 -7.48 6.24
CA GLU A 129 4.10 -8.53 5.82
C GLU A 129 3.81 -9.54 6.93
N ASN A 130 2.64 -10.15 6.81
CA ASN A 130 2.39 -11.47 7.38
C ASN A 130 2.33 -12.47 6.22
N ASP A 131 1.77 -13.64 6.44
CA ASP A 131 1.68 -14.69 5.44
C ASP A 131 0.72 -14.38 4.27
N ILE A 132 -0.12 -13.34 4.35
CA ILE A 132 -1.08 -12.98 3.29
C ILE A 132 -1.18 -11.51 2.92
N ILE A 133 -0.88 -10.61 3.84
CA ILE A 133 -0.99 -9.17 3.67
C ILE A 133 0.41 -8.61 3.61
N ARG A 134 0.63 -7.77 2.61
CA ARG A 134 1.83 -6.96 2.49
C ARG A 134 1.45 -5.49 2.45
N ILE A 135 2.12 -4.68 3.25
CA ILE A 135 1.95 -3.23 3.31
C ILE A 135 3.28 -2.59 3.01
N SER A 136 3.27 -1.53 2.20
CA SER A 136 4.47 -0.76 1.91
C SER A 136 4.26 0.73 2.01
N ALA A 137 5.33 1.41 2.41
CA ALA A 137 5.46 2.85 2.35
C ALA A 137 6.75 3.22 1.61
N SER A 138 6.84 4.46 1.14
CA SER A 138 8.02 4.92 0.41
C SER A 138 8.42 6.34 0.76
N THR A 139 9.64 6.71 0.37
CA THR A 139 10.13 8.09 0.42
C THR A 139 9.34 9.04 -0.46
N ARG A 140 8.74 8.54 -1.56
CA ARG A 140 7.88 9.33 -2.44
C ARG A 140 6.75 9.97 -1.66
N THR A 141 6.14 9.25 -0.72
CA THR A 141 4.95 9.70 0.03
C THR A 141 5.25 9.96 1.50
N ALA A 142 6.50 10.32 1.83
CA ALA A 142 6.97 10.54 3.19
C ALA A 142 6.49 9.48 4.21
N GLY A 143 6.50 8.21 3.78
CA GLY A 143 6.12 7.07 4.61
C GLY A 143 4.61 6.84 4.77
N ALA A 144 3.73 7.58 4.09
CA ALA A 144 2.34 7.16 3.94
C ALA A 144 2.28 5.84 3.14
N ILE A 145 1.32 4.97 3.46
CA ILE A 145 1.20 3.65 2.84
C ILE A 145 0.68 3.80 1.42
N ASP A 146 1.54 3.48 0.46
CA ASP A 146 1.29 3.64 -0.98
C ASP A 146 1.06 2.30 -1.69
N SER A 147 1.12 1.17 -0.95
CA SER A 147 0.77 -0.16 -1.44
C SER A 147 0.22 -1.02 -0.30
N LEU A 148 -0.90 -1.69 -0.57
CA LEU A 148 -1.46 -2.76 0.25
C LEU A 148 -1.83 -3.90 -0.70
N MET A 149 -1.18 -5.04 -0.53
CA MET A 149 -1.40 -6.21 -1.37
C MET A 149 -1.98 -7.39 -0.58
N TRP A 150 -2.94 -8.06 -1.20
CA TRP A 150 -3.45 -9.36 -0.76
C TRP A 150 -3.86 -10.18 -1.98
N ASN A 151 -3.52 -11.47 -1.98
CA ASN A 151 -3.82 -12.41 -3.06
C ASN A 151 -3.42 -11.89 -4.47
N GLY A 152 -2.22 -11.29 -4.57
CA GLY A 152 -1.68 -10.75 -5.83
C GLY A 152 -2.33 -9.44 -6.32
N ARG A 153 -3.31 -8.91 -5.59
CA ARG A 153 -4.01 -7.68 -5.93
C ARG A 153 -3.49 -6.50 -5.13
N GLU A 154 -3.27 -5.38 -5.81
CA GLU A 154 -3.02 -4.07 -5.21
C GLU A 154 -4.35 -3.38 -4.90
N PHE A 155 -4.46 -2.82 -3.70
CA PHE A 155 -5.67 -2.16 -3.23
C PHE A 155 -5.55 -0.65 -3.35
N ILE A 156 -4.37 -0.09 -3.05
CA ILE A 156 -4.22 1.36 -2.91
C ILE A 156 -4.02 2.02 -4.26
N ASN A 157 -4.86 3.01 -4.56
CA ASN A 157 -4.68 3.87 -5.72
C ASN A 157 -3.76 5.05 -5.38
N SER A 158 -2.46 4.80 -5.27
CA SER A 158 -1.43 5.81 -5.03
C SER A 158 -1.03 6.64 -6.28
N TYR A 159 -1.99 7.01 -7.13
CA TYR A 159 -1.74 7.75 -8.38
C TYR A 159 -1.04 9.09 -8.15
N ASP A 160 -1.49 9.89 -7.18
CA ASP A 160 -0.86 11.16 -6.77
C ASP A 160 -0.65 11.21 -5.26
N HIS A 161 -0.03 12.28 -4.78
CA HIS A 161 0.04 12.59 -3.35
C HIS A 161 -1.35 13.00 -2.85
N GLY A 162 -1.85 12.32 -1.83
CA GLY A 162 -3.21 12.50 -1.34
C GLY A 162 -4.05 11.23 -1.39
N ARG A 163 -3.67 10.25 -2.23
CA ARG A 163 -4.41 8.98 -2.40
C ARG A 163 -3.71 7.75 -1.83
N GLN A 164 -3.11 7.90 -0.67
CA GLN A 164 -2.48 6.82 0.07
C GLN A 164 -3.43 6.26 1.14
N LEU A 165 -3.08 5.12 1.74
CA LEU A 165 -3.56 4.80 3.08
C LEU A 165 -2.77 5.67 4.06
N GLN A 166 -3.42 6.69 4.62
CA GLN A 166 -2.72 7.77 5.30
C GLN A 166 -3.54 8.46 6.38
N THR A 167 -2.86 9.37 7.09
CA THR A 167 -3.46 10.33 8.00
C THR A 167 -3.58 11.71 7.38
N ALA A 168 -4.71 12.38 7.59
CA ALA A 168 -4.89 13.80 7.27
C ALA A 168 -5.66 14.51 8.40
N VAL A 169 -5.39 15.80 8.61
CA VAL A 169 -5.99 16.57 9.69
C VAL A 169 -6.56 17.87 9.15
N ILE A 170 -7.77 18.25 9.52
CA ILE A 170 -8.35 19.58 9.29
C ILE A 170 -8.39 20.30 10.64
N ILE A 171 -7.82 21.51 10.68
CA ILE A 171 -7.69 22.29 11.91
C ILE A 171 -8.57 23.55 11.83
N ASP A 172 -9.18 23.92 12.96
CA ASP A 172 -9.94 25.15 13.18
C ASP A 172 -11.07 25.39 12.15
N ASN A 173 -11.63 24.30 11.60
CA ASN A 173 -12.72 24.31 10.61
C ASN A 173 -12.40 25.07 9.30
N TYR A 174 -11.12 25.11 8.89
CA TYR A 174 -10.71 25.72 7.62
C TYR A 174 -10.71 24.76 6.43
N GLY A 175 -11.22 23.53 6.57
CA GLY A 175 -11.20 22.53 5.50
C GLY A 175 -9.79 22.32 4.93
N GLU A 176 -9.69 22.15 3.61
CA GLU A 176 -8.44 22.00 2.86
C GLU A 176 -7.47 23.19 3.00
N CYS A 177 -7.96 24.36 3.43
CA CYS A 177 -7.15 25.58 3.57
C CYS A 177 -6.24 25.56 4.80
N TYR A 178 -6.43 24.63 5.73
CA TYR A 178 -5.51 24.39 6.83
C TYR A 178 -5.50 22.91 7.19
N ASN A 179 -4.96 22.13 6.25
CA ASN A 179 -5.09 20.68 6.22
C ASN A 179 -3.72 19.99 6.05
N PRO A 180 -3.02 19.64 7.13
CA PRO A 180 -1.83 18.80 7.03
C PRO A 180 -2.17 17.37 6.56
N THR A 181 -1.46 16.90 5.54
CA THR A 181 -1.66 15.62 4.85
C THR A 181 -0.36 14.82 4.82
N GLN A 182 -0.38 13.59 5.36
CA GLN A 182 0.82 12.78 5.58
C GLN A 182 1.63 12.58 4.30
N ALA A 183 0.97 12.21 3.20
CA ALA A 183 1.65 11.80 1.98
C ALA A 183 2.30 12.96 1.21
N GLY A 184 1.82 14.19 1.37
CA GLY A 184 2.23 15.34 0.57
C GLY A 184 1.10 16.33 0.32
N SER A 185 1.37 17.34 -0.50
CA SER A 185 0.41 18.40 -0.87
C SER A 185 -0.31 18.10 -2.19
N GLY A 186 -1.39 18.83 -2.49
CA GLY A 186 -2.05 18.75 -3.80
C GLY A 186 -1.16 19.22 -4.95
N ASN A 187 -0.15 20.05 -4.65
CA ASN A 187 0.82 20.52 -5.64
C ASN A 187 1.93 19.50 -5.93
N ASP A 188 2.15 18.52 -5.03
CA ASP A 188 3.10 17.44 -5.30
C ASP A 188 2.59 16.55 -6.44
N GLY A 189 1.26 16.39 -6.56
CA GLY A 189 0.62 15.70 -7.69
C GLY A 189 1.29 14.36 -8.01
N LEU A 190 1.78 14.21 -9.23
CA LEU A 190 2.47 13.00 -9.70
C LEU A 190 3.98 12.97 -9.42
N ALA A 191 4.54 13.90 -8.65
CA ALA A 191 5.98 13.98 -8.45
C ALA A 191 6.57 12.67 -7.87
N SER A 192 7.86 12.47 -8.10
CA SER A 192 8.62 11.35 -7.50
C SER A 192 9.08 11.66 -6.07
N THR A 193 8.85 12.88 -5.60
CA THR A 193 9.19 13.39 -4.27
C THR A 193 8.00 14.14 -3.72
N THR A 194 7.95 14.28 -2.40
CA THR A 194 6.88 15.01 -1.70
C THR A 194 7.43 16.24 -0.97
N THR A 195 6.54 17.20 -0.73
CA THR A 195 6.75 18.32 0.20
C THR A 195 6.78 17.85 1.67
N SER A 196 6.09 16.76 2.02
CA SER A 196 6.15 16.19 3.38
C SER A 196 7.57 15.71 3.71
N VAL A 197 7.98 15.82 4.97
CA VAL A 197 9.33 15.44 5.41
C VAL A 197 9.26 14.14 6.18
N LEU A 198 9.83 13.08 5.60
CA LEU A 198 10.03 11.81 6.31
C LEU A 198 11.14 11.98 7.36
N GLU A 199 10.80 11.81 8.63
CA GLU A 199 11.75 11.98 9.73
C GLU A 199 12.31 10.64 10.23
N GLY A 200 11.54 9.57 10.13
CA GLY A 200 11.99 8.25 10.57
C GLY A 200 11.08 7.12 10.13
N VAL A 201 11.69 5.96 9.90
CA VAL A 201 11.00 4.69 9.65
C VAL A 201 11.63 3.60 10.50
N TYR A 202 10.79 2.79 11.12
CA TYR A 202 11.16 1.58 11.82
C TYR A 202 10.38 0.41 11.24
N THR A 203 11.06 -0.72 11.03
CA THR A 203 10.44 -1.94 10.50
C THR A 203 10.87 -3.17 11.27
N GLU A 204 9.89 -4.03 11.56
CA GLU A 204 10.08 -5.46 11.85
C GLU A 204 9.40 -6.26 10.72
N THR A 205 9.38 -7.60 10.81
CA THR A 205 8.74 -8.45 9.80
C THR A 205 7.29 -8.03 9.50
N SER A 206 6.48 -7.80 10.55
CA SER A 206 5.05 -7.52 10.45
C SER A 206 4.65 -6.14 10.97
N ARG A 207 5.61 -5.24 11.24
CA ARG A 207 5.35 -3.92 11.81
C ARG A 207 6.09 -2.82 11.06
N LEU A 208 5.37 -1.79 10.66
CA LEU A 208 5.89 -0.57 10.06
C LEU A 208 5.49 0.61 10.94
N ALA A 209 6.48 1.33 11.47
CA ALA A 209 6.27 2.59 12.16
C ALA A 209 6.96 3.73 11.40
N VAL A 210 6.22 4.82 11.18
CA VAL A 210 6.65 5.99 10.40
C VAL A 210 6.41 7.24 11.22
N GLN A 211 7.34 8.18 11.16
CA GLN A 211 7.14 9.54 11.62
C GLN A 211 7.44 10.54 10.50
N ASN A 212 6.60 11.55 10.36
CA ASN A 212 6.83 12.62 9.41
C ASN A 212 6.30 13.99 9.87
N LEU A 213 6.76 15.02 9.17
CA LEU A 213 6.11 16.33 9.12
C LEU A 213 5.27 16.39 7.85
N PRO A 214 3.93 16.42 7.95
CA PRO A 214 3.05 16.50 6.80
C PRO A 214 3.13 17.88 6.14
N ALA A 215 3.02 17.90 4.81
CA ALA A 215 2.75 19.11 4.06
C ALA A 215 1.32 19.59 4.32
N TYR A 216 1.07 20.89 4.17
CA TYR A 216 -0.29 21.38 4.00
C TYR A 216 -0.79 21.04 2.59
N TRP A 217 -2.06 20.68 2.45
CA TRP A 217 -2.67 20.34 1.16
C TRP A 217 -2.55 21.48 0.14
N LEU A 218 -2.84 22.71 0.56
CA LEU A 218 -2.60 23.93 -0.22
C LEU A 218 -1.27 24.58 0.17
N ALA A 219 -0.55 25.09 -0.83
CA ALA A 219 0.66 25.89 -0.59
C ALA A 219 0.33 27.23 0.07
N ALA A 220 1.29 27.79 0.79
CA ALA A 220 1.14 29.07 1.48
C ALA A 220 0.67 30.16 0.51
N GLY A 221 -0.42 30.85 0.89
CA GLY A 221 -1.05 31.87 0.06
C GLY A 221 -1.82 31.37 -1.16
N GLN A 222 -1.91 30.06 -1.43
CA GLN A 222 -2.69 29.51 -2.55
C GLN A 222 -4.19 29.74 -2.35
N ALA A 223 -4.87 30.23 -3.38
CA ALA A 223 -6.34 30.29 -3.39
C ALA A 223 -6.91 28.88 -3.56
N HIS A 224 -7.99 28.56 -2.84
CA HIS A 224 -8.64 27.28 -2.99
C HIS A 224 -9.33 27.21 -4.38
N PRO A 225 -9.16 26.13 -5.16
CA PRO A 225 -9.73 26.03 -6.50
C PRO A 225 -11.26 25.99 -6.51
N PHE A 226 -11.86 25.50 -5.43
CA PHE A 226 -13.32 25.42 -5.25
C PHE A 226 -13.74 26.00 -3.88
N PRO A 227 -13.67 27.33 -3.67
CA PRO A 227 -13.87 27.94 -2.36
C PRO A 227 -15.20 27.54 -1.70
N SER A 228 -15.18 27.27 -0.40
CA SER A 228 -16.39 26.91 0.36
C SER A 228 -16.27 27.33 1.82
N GLY A 229 -17.31 27.99 2.36
CA GLY A 229 -17.33 28.49 3.73
C GLY A 229 -16.10 29.34 4.06
N ASN A 230 -15.40 28.97 5.14
CA ASN A 230 -14.18 29.65 5.58
C ASN A 230 -12.93 29.26 4.77
N CYS A 231 -13.02 28.26 3.90
CA CYS A 231 -11.92 27.82 3.07
C CYS A 231 -11.93 28.52 1.71
N VAL A 232 -11.27 29.68 1.64
CA VAL A 232 -11.10 30.45 0.41
C VAL A 232 -9.63 30.53 -0.02
N ARG A 233 -8.71 30.55 0.95
CA ARG A 233 -7.27 30.62 0.74
C ARG A 233 -6.55 29.88 1.86
N ALA A 234 -5.42 29.28 1.52
CA ALA A 234 -4.47 28.67 2.45
C ALA A 234 -4.17 29.60 3.64
N VAL A 235 -4.33 29.06 4.85
CA VAL A 235 -4.07 29.75 6.13
C VAL A 235 -2.61 29.59 6.55
N ASN A 236 -1.97 28.52 6.12
CA ASN A 236 -0.56 28.24 6.38
C ASN A 236 0.36 29.29 5.75
N THR A 237 1.46 29.58 6.45
CA THR A 237 2.53 30.47 6.00
C THR A 237 3.74 29.72 5.44
N THR A 238 3.79 28.39 5.63
CA THR A 238 4.79 27.46 5.09
C THR A 238 4.08 26.30 4.39
N ASN A 239 4.78 25.59 3.50
CA ASN A 239 4.20 24.40 2.83
C ASN A 239 4.32 23.13 3.67
N VAL A 240 5.34 23.04 4.54
CA VAL A 240 5.48 21.97 5.53
C VAL A 240 4.89 22.43 6.85
N SER A 241 4.08 21.59 7.47
CA SER A 241 3.48 21.89 8.78
C SER A 241 4.45 21.57 9.93
N ASP A 242 4.21 22.20 11.08
CA ASP A 242 4.86 21.93 12.36
C ASP A 242 4.12 20.87 13.20
N TYR A 243 3.08 20.26 12.62
CA TYR A 243 2.41 19.09 13.19
C TYR A 243 3.29 17.87 12.92
N ARG A 244 3.33 16.93 13.87
CA ARG A 244 4.07 15.68 13.68
C ARG A 244 3.08 14.54 13.66
N MET A 245 3.18 13.67 12.65
CA MET A 245 2.34 12.48 12.56
C MET A 245 3.19 11.24 12.74
N ASN A 246 2.68 10.32 13.56
CA ASN A 246 3.20 8.98 13.73
C ASN A 246 2.14 7.98 13.26
N THR A 247 2.56 7.03 12.44
CA THR A 247 1.74 5.91 11.98
C THR A 247 2.44 4.62 12.41
N ASP A 248 1.80 3.79 13.22
CA ASP A 248 2.30 2.46 13.62
C ASP A 248 1.31 1.39 13.15
N VAL A 249 1.77 0.52 12.26
CA VAL A 249 0.95 -0.46 11.56
C VAL A 249 1.49 -1.84 11.82
N ARG A 250 0.62 -2.74 12.28
CA ARG A 250 0.92 -4.17 12.45
C ARG A 250 -0.01 -5.01 11.61
N VAL A 251 0.55 -5.86 10.75
CA VAL A 251 -0.22 -6.83 9.97
C VAL A 251 -0.47 -8.09 10.80
N GLY A 252 -1.75 -8.44 10.95
CA GLY A 252 -2.24 -9.39 11.94
C GLY A 252 -2.55 -8.73 13.29
N PHE A 253 -3.59 -9.23 13.97
CA PHE A 253 -3.93 -8.81 15.33
C PHE A 253 -4.59 -9.95 16.10
N GLY A 254 -4.12 -10.28 17.31
CA GLY A 254 -4.76 -11.28 18.16
C GLY A 254 -5.01 -12.64 17.48
N GLY A 255 -4.10 -13.09 16.61
CA GLY A 255 -4.24 -14.31 15.81
C GLY A 255 -5.08 -14.17 14.53
N ILE A 256 -5.62 -12.99 14.24
CA ILE A 256 -6.48 -12.72 13.09
C ILE A 256 -5.62 -12.15 11.95
N ARG A 257 -5.18 -13.03 11.03
CA ARG A 257 -4.30 -12.69 9.89
C ARG A 257 -4.88 -11.67 8.90
N HIS A 258 -6.20 -11.55 8.84
CA HIS A 258 -6.92 -10.62 7.97
C HIS A 258 -7.10 -9.22 8.56
N ALA A 259 -6.65 -9.00 9.81
CA ALA A 259 -6.71 -7.71 10.48
C ALA A 259 -5.36 -6.99 10.41
N ILE A 260 -5.40 -5.66 10.44
CA ILE A 260 -4.25 -4.78 10.54
C ILE A 260 -4.54 -3.80 11.67
N GLU A 261 -3.72 -3.77 12.71
CA GLU A 261 -3.76 -2.70 13.71
C GLU A 261 -3.12 -1.45 13.12
N PHE A 262 -3.82 -0.31 13.19
CA PHE A 262 -3.36 0.98 12.69
C PHE A 262 -3.50 2.02 13.79
N ILE A 263 -2.37 2.47 14.32
CA ILE A 263 -2.32 3.51 15.34
C ILE A 263 -1.80 4.78 14.69
N THR A 264 -2.62 5.82 14.76
CA THR A 264 -2.24 7.20 14.38
C THR A 264 -1.98 7.99 15.65
N ALA A 265 -0.88 8.73 15.70
CA ALA A 265 -0.70 9.79 16.68
C ALA A 265 -0.35 11.11 16.00
N VAL A 266 -0.95 12.20 16.48
CA VAL A 266 -0.67 13.55 15.98
C VAL A 266 -0.22 14.43 17.14
N GLN A 267 0.96 15.03 16.99
CA GLN A 267 1.46 16.06 17.89
C GLN A 267 0.98 17.43 17.41
N LEU A 268 0.13 18.07 18.21
CA LEU A 268 -0.35 19.42 18.00
C LEU A 268 0.66 20.41 18.59
N PRO A 269 1.23 21.32 17.78
CA PRO A 269 2.18 22.32 18.26
C PRO A 269 1.48 23.49 18.95
N ARG A 270 0.17 23.64 18.75
CA ARG A 270 -0.64 24.76 19.25
C ARG A 270 -2.04 24.29 19.66
N TYR A 271 -2.76 25.17 20.34
CA TYR A 271 -4.18 25.00 20.59
C TYR A 271 -4.96 24.89 19.27
N ALA A 272 -5.91 23.97 19.20
CA ALA A 272 -6.85 23.81 18.10
C ALA A 272 -8.29 23.93 18.62
N SER A 273 -9.01 24.94 18.15
CA SER A 273 -10.42 25.16 18.48
C SER A 273 -11.32 24.04 17.95
N ALA A 274 -10.96 23.49 16.79
CA ALA A 274 -11.55 22.29 16.21
C ALA A 274 -10.45 21.43 15.57
N PHE A 275 -10.58 20.12 15.72
CA PHE A 275 -9.66 19.13 15.19
C PHE A 275 -10.47 18.01 14.56
N GLN A 276 -10.32 17.82 13.25
CA GLN A 276 -10.86 16.68 12.53
C GLN A 276 -9.70 15.85 11.98
N LEU A 277 -9.67 14.56 12.28
CA LEU A 277 -8.66 13.62 11.82
C LEU A 277 -9.31 12.57 10.94
N GLU A 278 -8.71 12.32 9.78
CA GLU A 278 -8.89 11.10 9.01
C GLU A 278 -7.79 10.10 9.43
N GLY A 279 -8.12 9.15 10.31
CA GLY A 279 -7.15 8.39 11.12
C GLY A 279 -7.41 6.88 11.20
N PRO A 280 -7.35 6.13 10.08
CA PRO A 280 -6.83 6.57 8.79
C PRO A 280 -7.92 6.80 7.74
N THR A 281 -7.47 7.24 6.56
CA THR A 281 -8.22 7.13 5.31
C THR A 281 -7.51 6.24 4.31
N ALA A 282 -8.26 5.49 3.50
CA ALA A 282 -7.74 4.67 2.41
C ALA A 282 -8.38 5.05 1.08
N TYR A 283 -7.56 5.20 0.05
CA TYR A 283 -7.98 5.43 -1.33
C TYR A 283 -7.71 4.16 -2.14
N LEU A 284 -8.77 3.49 -2.57
CA LEU A 284 -8.73 2.24 -3.31
C LEU A 284 -8.78 2.48 -4.81
N SER A 285 -8.36 1.49 -5.59
CA SER A 285 -8.61 1.45 -7.04
C SER A 285 -10.11 1.46 -7.34
N GLY A 286 -10.51 2.11 -8.44
CA GLY A 286 -11.92 2.32 -8.78
C GLY A 286 -12.72 1.06 -9.11
N GLU A 287 -12.08 -0.09 -9.23
CA GLU A 287 -12.76 -1.39 -9.33
C GLU A 287 -13.47 -1.78 -8.01
N PHE A 288 -12.98 -1.30 -6.87
CA PHE A 288 -13.64 -1.46 -5.57
C PHE A 288 -14.84 -0.52 -5.50
N SER A 289 -15.99 -1.02 -5.95
CA SER A 289 -17.18 -0.21 -6.29
C SER A 289 -18.45 -0.65 -5.57
N SER A 290 -18.39 -1.71 -4.76
CA SER A 290 -19.49 -2.14 -3.89
C SER A 290 -19.24 -1.71 -2.45
N PHE A 291 -20.24 -1.08 -1.83
CA PHE A 291 -20.12 -0.46 -0.51
C PHE A 291 -21.04 -1.18 0.49
N TYR A 292 -20.53 -1.40 1.69
CA TYR A 292 -21.26 -2.05 2.77
C TYR A 292 -21.01 -1.34 4.10
N ALA A 293 -22.01 -1.40 4.97
CA ALA A 293 -21.89 -1.09 6.37
C ALA A 293 -21.89 -2.39 7.19
N MET A 294 -21.03 -2.49 8.19
CA MET A 294 -21.02 -3.62 9.12
C MET A 294 -22.10 -3.43 10.21
N ASN A 295 -23.13 -4.27 10.22
CA ASN A 295 -24.08 -4.33 11.33
C ASN A 295 -23.56 -5.29 12.39
N PHE A 296 -23.11 -4.69 13.48
CA PHE A 296 -22.49 -5.39 14.59
C PHE A 296 -23.47 -6.05 15.57
N ALA A 297 -24.76 -5.74 15.51
CA ALA A 297 -25.79 -6.41 16.30
C ALA A 297 -26.23 -7.71 15.64
N THR A 298 -26.33 -7.73 14.30
CA THR A 298 -26.73 -8.93 13.54
C THR A 298 -25.53 -9.74 13.03
N GLY A 299 -24.34 -9.13 12.99
CA GLY A 299 -23.16 -9.67 12.34
C GLY A 299 -23.20 -9.63 10.80
N GLY A 300 -24.24 -9.03 10.22
CA GLY A 300 -24.46 -8.95 8.78
C GLY A 300 -23.91 -7.69 8.13
N LEU A 301 -23.89 -7.70 6.79
CA LEU A 301 -23.54 -6.55 5.98
C LEU A 301 -24.80 -5.87 5.44
N ILE A 302 -24.85 -4.55 5.50
CA ILE A 302 -25.91 -3.74 4.90
C ILE A 302 -25.34 -3.11 3.63
N ALA A 303 -25.91 -3.42 2.47
CA ALA A 303 -25.51 -2.79 1.22
C ALA A 303 -25.75 -1.28 1.25
N GLN A 304 -24.83 -0.52 0.67
CA GLN A 304 -24.85 0.93 0.69
C GLN A 304 -24.73 1.49 -0.74
N SER A 305 -25.38 2.63 -1.01
CA SER A 305 -25.26 3.32 -2.30
C SER A 305 -23.85 3.90 -2.49
N PRO A 306 -23.29 4.08 -3.69
CA PRO A 306 -21.96 4.68 -3.87
C PRO A 306 -21.93 6.21 -3.59
N ALA A 307 -22.98 6.78 -3.02
CA ALA A 307 -23.08 8.21 -2.76
C ALA A 307 -22.06 8.65 -1.70
N ASN A 308 -21.47 9.82 -1.94
CA ASN A 308 -20.52 10.46 -1.04
C ASN A 308 -21.22 10.89 0.24
N THR A 309 -20.86 10.28 1.37
CA THR A 309 -21.48 10.59 2.67
C THR A 309 -20.63 10.13 3.83
N GLU A 310 -20.91 10.69 5.00
CA GLU A 310 -20.54 10.10 6.28
C GLU A 310 -21.68 9.23 6.84
N GLN A 311 -21.33 8.25 7.68
CA GLN A 311 -22.24 7.31 8.33
C GLN A 311 -21.69 6.88 9.70
N ASP A 312 -22.55 6.33 10.56
CA ASP A 312 -22.14 5.89 11.91
C ASP A 312 -21.54 4.48 11.88
N GLU A 313 -21.97 3.65 10.93
CA GLU A 313 -21.55 2.27 10.85
C GLU A 313 -20.17 2.13 10.20
N PRO A 314 -19.36 1.12 10.61
CA PRO A 314 -18.09 0.82 9.97
C PRO A 314 -18.26 0.52 8.48
N VAL A 315 -17.35 1.03 7.66
CA VAL A 315 -17.43 0.95 6.19
C VAL A 315 -16.56 -0.19 5.67
N ILE A 316 -17.08 -0.89 4.66
CA ILE A 316 -16.35 -1.87 3.85
C ILE A 316 -16.58 -1.53 2.37
N ILE A 317 -15.50 -1.53 1.58
CA ILE A 317 -15.58 -1.42 0.12
C ILE A 317 -15.00 -2.69 -0.50
N SER A 318 -15.69 -3.28 -1.47
CA SER A 318 -15.27 -4.50 -2.16
C SER A 318 -15.35 -4.40 -3.67
N LEU A 319 -14.71 -5.35 -4.34
CA LEU A 319 -15.06 -5.72 -5.70
C LEU A 319 -16.52 -6.19 -5.77
N PRO A 320 -17.20 -6.02 -6.91
CA PRO A 320 -18.60 -6.44 -7.08
C PRO A 320 -18.86 -7.92 -6.81
N ASP A 321 -17.87 -8.79 -7.07
CA ASP A 321 -17.96 -10.23 -6.83
C ASP A 321 -17.59 -10.63 -5.38
N GLY A 322 -17.21 -9.67 -4.54
CA GLY A 322 -16.77 -9.91 -3.17
C GLY A 322 -15.43 -10.64 -3.04
N SER A 323 -14.68 -10.82 -4.14
CA SER A 323 -13.40 -11.55 -4.13
C SER A 323 -12.29 -10.82 -3.38
N ALA A 324 -12.37 -9.49 -3.29
CA ALA A 324 -11.48 -8.65 -2.48
C ALA A 324 -12.25 -7.47 -1.85
N ALA A 325 -11.91 -7.12 -0.62
CA ALA A 325 -12.53 -6.07 0.17
C ALA A 325 -11.53 -5.46 1.16
N LEU A 326 -11.72 -4.17 1.47
CA LEU A 326 -11.05 -3.45 2.54
C LEU A 326 -12.09 -2.79 3.44
N GLY A 327 -12.07 -3.12 4.73
CA GLY A 327 -12.91 -2.51 5.74
C GLY A 327 -12.14 -1.73 6.78
N VAL A 328 -12.82 -0.84 7.48
CA VAL A 328 -12.29 -0.12 8.66
C VAL A 328 -13.25 -0.20 9.83
N TRP A 329 -12.70 -0.34 11.03
CA TRP A 329 -13.43 -0.13 12.28
C TRP A 329 -12.48 0.44 13.33
N SER A 330 -12.96 1.33 14.19
CA SER A 330 -12.22 1.81 15.34
C SER A 330 -12.99 1.53 16.64
N PRO A 331 -12.35 1.00 17.69
CA PRO A 331 -12.93 0.96 19.04
C PRO A 331 -13.07 2.36 19.66
N ASN A 332 -12.37 3.36 19.12
CA ASN A 332 -12.44 4.74 19.57
C ASN A 332 -13.56 5.53 18.88
N LEU A 333 -14.24 4.98 17.86
CA LEU A 333 -15.38 5.63 17.23
C LEU A 333 -16.72 5.14 17.80
N PRO A 334 -17.67 6.05 18.10
CA PRO A 334 -17.55 7.51 17.98
C PRO A 334 -16.69 8.14 19.10
N ASP A 335 -15.86 9.12 18.73
CA ASP A 335 -14.97 9.88 19.62
C ASP A 335 -15.54 11.29 19.87
N GLY A 336 -15.67 11.73 21.11
CA GLY A 336 -16.20 13.07 21.42
C GLY A 336 -17.68 13.31 21.08
N GLY A 337 -18.47 12.25 20.85
CA GLY A 337 -19.91 12.33 20.53
C GLY A 337 -20.24 11.94 19.08
N THR A 338 -21.46 12.24 18.61
CA THR A 338 -21.99 11.79 17.30
C THR A 338 -21.41 12.51 16.08
N ALA A 339 -20.45 13.41 16.26
CA ALA A 339 -19.80 14.11 15.15
C ALA A 339 -18.71 13.24 14.48
N SER A 340 -18.08 12.33 15.21
CA SER A 340 -17.08 11.41 14.67
C SER A 340 -17.77 10.23 13.97
N ARG A 341 -17.39 9.97 12.72
CA ARG A 341 -18.12 9.09 11.79
C ARG A 341 -17.16 8.31 10.90
N TYR A 342 -17.69 7.38 10.14
CA TYR A 342 -17.00 6.83 8.98
C TYR A 342 -17.42 7.59 7.74
N ALA A 343 -16.52 7.79 6.80
CA ALA A 343 -16.82 8.42 5.52
C ALA A 343 -16.64 7.44 4.37
N ARG A 344 -17.40 7.61 3.29
CA ARG A 344 -17.25 6.86 2.04
C ARG A 344 -17.48 7.74 0.83
N PHE A 345 -16.64 7.58 -0.17
CA PHE A 345 -16.69 8.38 -1.39
C PHE A 345 -16.37 7.54 -2.62
N SER A 346 -16.91 7.96 -3.77
CA SER A 346 -16.69 7.34 -5.06
C SER A 346 -16.35 8.40 -6.11
N PHE A 347 -15.20 8.24 -6.76
CA PHE A 347 -14.66 9.13 -7.79
C PHE A 347 -14.24 8.29 -9.00
N ILE A 348 -15.23 7.79 -9.72
CA ILE A 348 -15.00 6.91 -10.89
C ILE A 348 -14.78 7.75 -12.15
N ASP A 349 -13.67 7.47 -12.83
CA ASP A 349 -13.25 8.08 -14.09
C ASP A 349 -13.23 7.01 -15.18
N GLY A 350 -14.36 6.86 -15.89
CA GLY A 350 -14.52 5.81 -16.90
C GLY A 350 -13.51 5.85 -18.05
N GLY A 351 -12.83 6.98 -18.27
CA GLY A 351 -11.78 7.12 -19.28
C GLY A 351 -10.36 6.85 -18.76
N ASN A 352 -10.17 6.81 -17.45
CA ASN A 352 -8.86 6.66 -16.82
C ASN A 352 -8.94 5.75 -15.58
N PRO A 353 -8.81 4.43 -15.77
CA PRO A 353 -8.83 3.48 -14.66
C PRO A 353 -7.74 3.73 -13.61
N ALA A 354 -6.56 4.22 -14.01
CA ALA A 354 -5.51 4.60 -13.06
C ALA A 354 -5.95 5.77 -12.16
N ASN A 355 -6.79 6.69 -12.65
CA ASN A 355 -7.29 7.81 -11.85
C ASN A 355 -8.56 7.48 -11.05
N SER A 356 -9.34 6.48 -11.48
CA SER A 356 -10.56 6.06 -10.80
C SER A 356 -10.27 5.59 -9.37
N THR A 357 -10.97 6.14 -8.39
CA THR A 357 -10.75 5.79 -6.98
C THR A 357 -12.03 5.79 -6.16
N THR A 358 -12.07 4.94 -5.14
CA THR A 358 -13.05 5.00 -4.06
C THR A 358 -12.32 5.19 -2.74
N LYS A 359 -12.97 5.79 -1.75
CA LYS A 359 -12.34 6.16 -0.48
C LYS A 359 -13.23 5.77 0.67
N TRP A 360 -12.63 5.29 1.77
CA TRP A 360 -13.26 5.38 3.08
C TRP A 360 -12.35 6.12 4.07
N SER A 361 -12.93 6.62 5.16
CA SER A 361 -12.17 7.24 6.26
C SER A 361 -12.78 6.88 7.62
N ALA A 362 -11.93 6.67 8.63
CA ALA A 362 -12.31 6.74 10.04
C ALA A 362 -12.08 8.19 10.50
N VAL A 363 -13.17 8.93 10.75
CA VAL A 363 -13.14 10.38 10.99
C VAL A 363 -13.38 10.68 12.47
N PHE A 364 -12.36 11.22 13.14
CA PHE A 364 -12.42 11.64 14.53
C PHE A 364 -12.55 13.16 14.61
N ARG A 365 -13.38 13.66 15.51
CA ARG A 365 -13.63 15.09 15.71
C ARG A 365 -13.58 15.45 17.19
N ARG A 366 -12.77 16.44 17.53
CA ARG A 366 -12.64 17.01 18.88
C ARG A 366 -12.62 18.53 18.82
N THR A 367 -12.94 19.16 19.94
CA THR A 367 -12.89 20.62 20.10
C THR A 367 -12.01 21.00 21.28
N GLY A 368 -11.41 22.19 21.21
CA GLY A 368 -10.62 22.75 22.31
C GLY A 368 -9.42 21.91 22.74
N LEU A 369 -8.63 21.41 21.78
CA LEU A 369 -7.43 20.63 22.07
C LEU A 369 -6.26 21.56 22.42
N ALA A 370 -5.64 21.34 23.56
CA ALA A 370 -4.38 21.97 23.93
C ALA A 370 -3.22 21.40 23.09
N PRO A 371 -2.04 22.06 23.05
CA PRO A 371 -0.83 21.45 22.49
C PRO A 371 -0.52 20.13 23.18
N GLY A 372 -0.15 19.11 22.42
CA GLY A 372 0.10 17.77 22.94
C GLY A 372 -0.03 16.67 21.89
N THR A 373 0.17 15.42 22.30
CA THR A 373 0.07 14.26 21.41
C THR A 373 -1.24 13.53 21.63
N TYR A 374 -1.98 13.31 20.55
CA TYR A 374 -3.27 12.62 20.56
C TYR A 374 -3.18 11.37 19.72
N SER A 375 -3.54 10.22 20.29
CA SER A 375 -3.47 8.90 19.63
C SER A 375 -4.85 8.32 19.39
N PHE A 376 -4.99 7.63 18.25
CA PHE A 376 -6.22 7.06 17.74
C PHE A 376 -5.92 5.66 17.20
N ARG A 377 -6.69 4.66 17.64
CA ARG A 377 -6.53 3.27 17.19
C ARG A 377 -7.66 2.91 16.25
N SER A 378 -7.29 2.38 15.10
CA SER A 378 -8.18 1.84 14.08
C SER A 378 -7.70 0.46 13.65
N PHE A 379 -8.61 -0.32 13.08
CA PHE A 379 -8.32 -1.62 12.50
C PHE A 379 -8.79 -1.63 11.05
N LEU A 380 -7.93 -2.13 10.18
CA LEU A 380 -8.27 -2.40 8.80
C LEU A 380 -8.41 -3.90 8.60
N PHE A 381 -9.24 -4.27 7.64
CA PHE A 381 -9.57 -5.67 7.37
C PHE A 381 -9.46 -5.93 5.88
N VAL A 382 -8.66 -6.93 5.50
CA VAL A 382 -8.32 -7.21 4.10
C VAL A 382 -8.61 -8.67 3.80
N GLY A 383 -9.31 -8.95 2.70
CA GLY A 383 -9.55 -10.32 2.24
C GLY A 383 -10.71 -10.37 1.26
N SER A 384 -11.36 -11.52 1.10
CA SER A 384 -12.71 -11.53 0.51
C SER A 384 -13.68 -10.73 1.38
N LEU A 385 -14.84 -10.34 0.83
CA LEU A 385 -15.88 -9.64 1.58
C LEU A 385 -16.27 -10.39 2.86
N GLU A 386 -16.33 -11.73 2.77
CA GLU A 386 -16.63 -12.59 3.91
C GLU A 386 -15.46 -12.65 4.91
N ASN A 387 -14.20 -12.71 4.45
CA ASN A 387 -13.06 -12.63 5.35
C ASN A 387 -13.05 -11.32 6.14
N VAL A 388 -13.35 -10.20 5.48
CA VAL A 388 -13.45 -8.88 6.11
C VAL A 388 -14.55 -8.86 7.17
N ARG A 389 -15.76 -9.31 6.83
CA ARG A 389 -16.90 -9.39 7.76
C ARG A 389 -16.56 -10.21 9.01
N VAL A 390 -15.99 -11.40 8.83
CA VAL A 390 -15.63 -12.30 9.92
C VAL A 390 -14.51 -11.72 10.78
N ALA A 391 -13.46 -11.17 10.17
CA ALA A 391 -12.34 -10.59 10.90
C ALA A 391 -12.76 -9.37 11.74
N MET A 392 -13.67 -8.53 11.21
CA MET A 392 -14.25 -7.41 11.96
C MET A 392 -14.99 -7.87 13.22
N LEU A 393 -15.79 -8.94 13.10
CA LEU A 393 -16.47 -9.53 14.26
C LEU A 393 -15.49 -10.09 15.29
N GLN A 394 -14.46 -10.82 14.82
CA GLN A 394 -13.46 -11.42 15.70
C GLN A 394 -12.69 -10.36 16.49
N VAL A 395 -12.17 -9.31 15.82
CA VAL A 395 -11.45 -8.23 16.50
C VAL A 395 -12.36 -7.51 17.48
N ARG A 396 -13.58 -7.13 17.07
CA ARG A 396 -14.52 -6.46 17.99
C ARG A 396 -14.84 -7.30 19.23
N ASN A 397 -15.02 -8.61 19.06
CA ASN A 397 -15.28 -9.52 20.17
C ASN A 397 -14.11 -9.59 21.17
N GLN A 398 -12.86 -9.48 20.71
CA GLN A 398 -11.71 -9.41 21.61
C GLN A 398 -11.74 -8.16 22.51
N PHE A 399 -12.21 -7.02 21.99
CA PHE A 399 -12.41 -5.80 22.80
C PHE A 399 -13.58 -5.94 23.80
N LEU A 400 -14.69 -6.56 23.38
CA LEU A 400 -15.84 -6.77 24.27
C LEU A 400 -15.56 -7.76 25.41
N THR A 401 -14.63 -8.69 25.21
CA THR A 401 -14.28 -9.74 26.19
C THR A 401 -13.05 -9.40 27.04
N GLY A 402 -12.46 -8.19 26.87
CA GLY A 402 -11.24 -7.78 27.58
C GLY A 402 -9.97 -8.53 27.17
N GLN A 403 -10.01 -9.26 26.05
CA GLN A 403 -8.85 -9.95 25.47
C GLN A 403 -7.93 -8.99 24.68
N ALA A 404 -8.42 -7.80 24.37
CA ALA A 404 -7.68 -6.71 23.73
C ALA A 404 -7.80 -5.43 24.58
N HIS A 405 -6.66 -4.86 24.97
CA HIS A 405 -6.54 -3.56 25.64
C HIS A 405 -5.59 -2.65 24.85
#